data_AF-A0A8I1FX48-F1
#
_entry.id   AF-A0A8I1FX48-F1
#
_cell.length_a   1.000
_cell.length_b   1.000
_cell.length_c   1.000
_cell.angle_alpha   90.00
_cell.angle_beta   90.00
_cell.angle_gamma   90.00
#
_symmetry.space_group_name_H-M   'P 1'
#
loop_
_entity.id
_entity.type
_entity.pdbx_description
1 polymer ?
#
loop_
_entity_poly.entity_id
_entity_poly.type
_entity_poly.pdbx_seq_one_letter_code
_entity_poly.pdbx_strand_id
1 'polypeptide(L)'
;MRQVQNPDVKSENICGKPVFTFDSHHEALLPWAECALAVGDAPRPRLLTLDYHSDTRPAFITHSTVDIANAMDDEGWEERAAAEVAKIDVHEVETVRDAVVNLRFDEHISAAVQSRIIDIAFAIVGGLITNEYQSNEQNAAETEWSERHKHTPWVPKPKAPPPYTYSIPKERIIELPRQKVSSSDQPRSKGYADQALESDFLRRHLEFIEAITQSAGVPGLFEAPFILDIDLDYFNTRQSIQPANHDIFHELIRRAEIITIAREPKCVTDLQKPGEKLSSEWLEAELKRHISEALSALPIKSL
;
A
#
# COMPACT_ATOMS: atom_id res chain seq x y z
N MET A 1 -27.59 15.63 -6.55
CA MET A 1 -27.66 14.15 -6.50
C MET A 1 -26.69 13.59 -7.53
N ARG A 2 -25.48 13.21 -7.11
CA ARG A 2 -24.58 12.44 -7.98
C ARG A 2 -25.07 10.98 -7.96
N GLN A 3 -25.12 10.32 -9.11
CA GLN A 3 -25.44 8.90 -9.19
C GLN A 3 -24.37 8.15 -8.39
N VAL A 4 -24.79 7.53 -7.29
CA VAL A 4 -23.97 6.57 -6.55
C VAL A 4 -23.82 5.36 -7.48
N GLN A 5 -22.66 5.21 -8.10
CA GLN A 5 -22.31 3.94 -8.72
C GLN A 5 -22.03 2.97 -7.58
N ASN A 6 -22.75 1.85 -7.56
CA ASN A 6 -22.38 0.77 -6.66
C ASN A 6 -20.97 0.29 -7.02
N PRO A 7 -20.09 0.03 -6.04
CA PRO A 7 -18.75 -0.50 -6.30
C PRO A 7 -18.82 -1.77 -7.17
N ASP A 8 -18.04 -1.84 -8.25
CA ASP A 8 -18.01 -2.97 -9.20
C ASP A 8 -16.82 -3.89 -8.89
N VAL A 9 -16.86 -4.50 -7.70
CA VAL A 9 -15.84 -5.46 -7.26
C VAL A 9 -16.15 -6.83 -7.86
N LYS A 10 -15.26 -7.30 -8.73
CA LYS A 10 -15.31 -8.66 -9.28
C LYS A 10 -14.51 -9.60 -8.40
N SER A 11 -15.12 -10.70 -7.99
CA SER A 11 -14.46 -11.77 -7.24
C SER A 11 -14.26 -12.98 -8.14
N GLU A 12 -13.07 -13.57 -8.07
CA GLU A 12 -12.72 -14.82 -8.72
C GLU A 12 -11.89 -15.70 -7.78
N ASN A 13 -11.84 -17.00 -8.06
CA ASN A 13 -10.99 -17.93 -7.34
C ASN A 13 -9.97 -18.52 -8.32
N ILE A 14 -8.69 -18.23 -8.10
CA ILE A 14 -7.58 -18.77 -8.90
C ILE A 14 -6.86 -19.81 -8.06
N CYS A 15 -6.94 -21.08 -8.45
CA CYS A 15 -6.25 -22.18 -7.77
C CYS A 15 -6.48 -22.23 -6.25
N GLY A 16 -7.67 -21.87 -5.78
CA GLY A 16 -8.03 -21.80 -4.36
C GLY A 16 -7.83 -20.43 -3.71
N LYS A 17 -7.11 -19.49 -4.35
CA LYS A 17 -6.88 -18.14 -3.84
C LYS A 17 -8.03 -17.21 -4.23
N PRO A 18 -8.68 -16.52 -3.28
CA PRO A 18 -9.60 -15.43 -3.59
C PRO A 18 -8.83 -14.24 -4.18
N VAL A 19 -9.26 -13.80 -5.36
CA VAL A 19 -8.72 -12.64 -6.07
C VAL A 19 -9.87 -11.68 -6.37
N PHE A 20 -9.66 -10.40 -6.07
CA PHE A 20 -10.65 -9.36 -6.31
C PHE A 20 -10.10 -8.31 -7.24
N THR A 21 -10.93 -7.81 -8.15
CA THR A 21 -10.54 -6.82 -9.15
C THR A 21 -11.59 -5.72 -9.25
N PHE A 22 -11.14 -4.47 -9.30
CA PHE A 22 -11.99 -3.28 -9.34
C PHE A 22 -11.28 -2.14 -10.10
N ASP A 23 -12.04 -1.16 -10.59
CA ASP A 23 -11.47 -0.09 -11.42
C ASP A 23 -10.90 1.08 -10.60
N SER A 24 -11.43 1.35 -9.41
CA SER A 24 -10.96 2.44 -8.53
C SER A 24 -10.34 1.88 -7.24
N HIS A 25 -9.14 2.33 -6.86
CA HIS A 25 -8.41 1.68 -5.75
C HIS A 25 -9.14 1.68 -4.41
N HIS A 26 -9.87 2.76 -4.10
CA HIS A 26 -10.66 2.86 -2.86
C HIS A 26 -11.76 1.79 -2.71
N GLU A 27 -12.14 1.09 -3.78
CA GLU A 27 -13.07 -0.05 -3.72
C GLU A 27 -12.46 -1.27 -2.99
N ALA A 28 -11.13 -1.31 -2.82
CA ALA A 28 -10.39 -2.35 -2.10
C ALA A 28 -10.86 -2.53 -0.65
N LEU A 29 -11.44 -1.49 -0.04
CA LEU A 29 -11.95 -1.56 1.33
C LEU A 29 -12.99 -2.70 1.51
N LEU A 30 -13.78 -3.00 0.48
CA LEU A 30 -14.77 -4.08 0.52
C LEU A 30 -14.13 -5.47 0.67
N PRO A 31 -13.28 -5.95 -0.26
CA PRO A 31 -12.63 -7.25 -0.10
C PRO A 31 -11.71 -7.31 1.12
N TRP A 32 -11.14 -6.18 1.56
CA TRP A 32 -10.36 -6.15 2.81
C TRP A 32 -11.23 -6.37 4.04
N ALA A 33 -12.43 -5.77 4.08
CA ALA A 33 -13.40 -6.03 5.13
C ALA A 33 -13.87 -7.49 5.12
N GLU A 34 -14.11 -8.07 3.94
CA GLU A 34 -14.44 -9.50 3.79
C GLU A 34 -13.33 -10.40 4.34
N CYS A 35 -12.06 -10.09 4.03
CA CYS A 35 -10.91 -10.80 4.59
C CYS A 35 -10.83 -10.66 6.11
N ALA A 36 -11.00 -9.43 6.63
CA ALA A 36 -10.94 -9.16 8.06
C ALA A 36 -12.03 -9.91 8.83
N LEU A 37 -13.20 -10.13 8.23
CA LEU A 37 -14.26 -10.97 8.80
C LEU A 37 -13.91 -12.46 8.70
N ALA A 38 -13.36 -12.91 7.57
CA ALA A 38 -13.03 -14.31 7.32
C ALA A 38 -11.92 -14.86 8.23
N VAL A 39 -10.96 -14.02 8.65
CA VAL A 39 -9.89 -14.44 9.58
C VAL A 39 -10.39 -14.64 11.02
N GLY A 40 -11.63 -14.24 11.34
CA GLY A 40 -12.28 -14.53 12.62
C GLY A 40 -11.53 -13.95 13.83
N ASP A 41 -11.21 -14.82 14.80
CA ASP A 41 -10.51 -14.45 16.04
C ASP A 41 -8.99 -14.26 15.86
N ALA A 42 -8.44 -14.52 14.67
CA ALA A 42 -7.05 -14.23 14.38
C ALA A 42 -6.79 -12.70 14.44
N PRO A 43 -5.52 -12.27 14.61
CA PRO A 43 -5.17 -10.87 14.46
C PRO A 43 -5.70 -10.30 13.13
N ARG A 44 -6.12 -9.04 13.15
CA ARG A 44 -6.56 -8.34 11.93
C ARG A 44 -5.47 -8.44 10.86
N PRO A 45 -5.86 -8.57 9.58
CA PRO A 45 -4.90 -8.77 8.51
C PRO A 45 -3.98 -7.56 8.38
N ARG A 46 -2.75 -7.80 7.97
CA ARG A 46 -1.83 -6.77 7.53
C ARG A 46 -2.02 -6.49 6.05
N LEU A 47 -1.63 -5.31 5.61
CA LEU A 47 -1.63 -4.95 4.20
C LEU A 47 -0.18 -4.82 3.72
N LEU A 48 0.15 -5.50 2.63
CA LEU A 48 1.28 -5.15 1.78
C LEU A 48 0.70 -4.66 0.45
N THR A 49 0.86 -3.38 0.17
CA THR A 49 0.39 -2.77 -1.09
C THR A 49 1.56 -2.40 -2.00
N LEU A 50 1.40 -2.67 -3.30
CA LEU A 50 2.29 -2.26 -4.37
C LEU A 50 1.55 -1.24 -5.24
N ASP A 51 2.00 0.00 -5.24
CA ASP A 51 1.26 1.10 -5.84
C ASP A 51 2.24 2.19 -6.34
N TYR A 52 1.93 2.85 -7.45
CA TYR A 52 2.70 4.02 -7.85
C TYR A 52 2.45 5.21 -6.91
N HIS A 53 1.22 5.37 -6.42
CA HIS A 53 0.83 6.35 -5.41
C HIS A 53 0.99 5.75 -4.01
N SER A 54 0.90 6.60 -2.98
CA SER A 54 1.09 6.13 -1.60
C SER A 54 -0.21 5.61 -0.99
N ASP A 55 -1.35 6.11 -1.46
CA ASP A 55 -2.67 5.73 -0.97
C ASP A 55 -2.88 5.92 0.54
N THR A 56 -2.15 6.89 1.09
CA THR A 56 -2.02 7.17 2.53
C THR A 56 -2.66 8.49 2.98
N ARG A 57 -3.48 9.13 2.14
CA ARG A 57 -4.16 10.37 2.52
C ARG A 57 -5.09 10.12 3.71
N PRO A 58 -5.29 11.10 4.61
CA PRO A 58 -6.19 10.92 5.75
C PRO A 58 -7.60 10.53 5.31
N ALA A 59 -8.17 9.52 5.95
CA ALA A 59 -9.50 8.99 5.65
C ALA A 59 -10.55 10.11 5.55
N PHE A 60 -11.36 10.09 4.50
CA PHE A 60 -12.47 11.03 4.28
C PHE A 60 -12.09 12.52 4.27
N ILE A 61 -10.81 12.88 4.09
CA ILE A 61 -10.41 14.30 4.05
C ILE A 61 -11.16 15.05 2.95
N THR A 62 -11.28 14.46 1.75
CA THR A 62 -11.96 15.11 0.64
C THR A 62 -13.47 15.17 0.92
N HIS A 63 -14.06 14.10 1.44
CA HIS A 63 -15.49 14.11 1.80
C HIS A 63 -15.82 15.17 2.87
N SER A 64 -14.99 15.24 3.91
CA SER A 64 -15.22 16.09 5.09
C SER A 64 -14.96 17.57 4.85
N THR A 65 -14.31 17.92 3.74
CA THR A 65 -14.00 19.29 3.31
C THR A 65 -14.95 19.80 2.22
N VAL A 66 -15.66 18.91 1.50
CA VAL A 66 -16.50 19.27 0.34
C VAL A 66 -17.80 20.00 0.71
N ASP A 67 -18.13 20.14 2.00
CA ASP A 67 -19.28 20.94 2.45
C ASP A 67 -19.04 22.45 2.56
N ILE A 68 -17.84 22.95 2.25
CA ILE A 68 -17.56 24.40 2.36
C ILE A 68 -16.83 24.93 1.13
N ALA A 69 -17.60 25.23 0.09
CA ALA A 69 -17.13 26.02 -1.06
C ALA A 69 -16.72 27.48 -0.70
N ASN A 70 -16.56 27.86 0.58
CA ASN A 70 -16.42 29.25 1.00
C ASN A 70 -15.58 29.53 2.28
N ALA A 71 -14.87 28.59 2.88
CA ALA A 71 -13.95 28.93 3.98
C ALA A 71 -12.59 28.27 3.75
N MET A 72 -11.62 29.10 3.37
CA MET A 72 -10.22 28.80 3.60
C MET A 72 -10.03 28.77 5.12
N ASP A 73 -9.51 27.67 5.65
CA ASP A 73 -9.40 27.31 7.08
C ASP A 73 -10.63 26.53 7.62
N ASP A 74 -10.68 25.24 7.28
CA ASP A 74 -11.69 24.29 7.78
C ASP A 74 -11.24 23.68 9.12
N GLU A 75 -11.30 24.47 10.20
CA GLU A 75 -11.19 23.94 11.56
C GLU A 75 -12.35 22.93 11.79
N GLY A 76 -12.04 21.64 11.88
CA GLY A 76 -13.00 20.58 12.26
C GLY A 76 -13.27 19.48 11.22
N TRP A 77 -12.56 19.46 10.08
CA TRP A 77 -12.67 18.34 9.13
C TRP A 77 -12.22 17.01 9.76
N GLU A 78 -11.25 17.03 10.69
CA GLU A 78 -10.77 15.82 11.36
C GLU A 78 -11.87 15.15 12.19
N GLU A 79 -12.70 15.92 12.88
CA GLU A 79 -13.81 15.38 13.68
C GLU A 79 -14.89 14.75 12.81
N ARG A 80 -15.20 15.37 11.66
CA ARG A 80 -16.14 14.82 10.68
C ARG A 80 -15.60 13.55 10.03
N ALA A 81 -14.33 13.56 9.63
CA ALA A 81 -13.65 12.38 9.11
C ALA A 81 -13.64 11.23 10.12
N ALA A 82 -13.33 11.52 11.39
CA ALA A 82 -13.39 10.53 12.46
C ALA A 82 -14.80 9.97 12.67
N ALA A 83 -15.84 10.81 12.54
CA ALA A 83 -17.23 10.37 12.61
C ALA A 83 -17.61 9.47 11.43
N GLU A 84 -17.10 9.71 10.22
CA GLU A 84 -17.29 8.80 9.08
C GLU A 84 -16.59 7.46 9.28
N VAL A 85 -15.34 7.46 9.75
CA VAL A 85 -14.61 6.23 10.09
C VAL A 85 -15.36 5.41 11.14
N ALA A 86 -15.91 6.07 12.17
CA ALA A 86 -16.62 5.40 13.26
C ALA A 86 -17.92 4.69 12.82
N LYS A 87 -18.44 4.99 11.63
CA LYS A 87 -19.60 4.28 11.05
C LYS A 87 -19.22 2.95 10.42
N ILE A 88 -17.94 2.74 10.08
CA ILE A 88 -17.48 1.52 9.42
C ILE A 88 -17.51 0.37 10.43
N ASP A 89 -18.41 -0.58 10.20
CA ASP A 89 -18.46 -1.84 10.93
C ASP A 89 -18.23 -2.99 9.95
N VAL A 90 -17.14 -3.74 10.17
CA VAL A 90 -16.76 -4.90 9.36
C VAL A 90 -17.82 -6.02 9.39
N HIS A 91 -18.70 -6.04 10.39
CA HIS A 91 -19.80 -7.01 10.50
C HIS A 91 -21.05 -6.58 9.71
N GLU A 92 -21.14 -5.31 9.30
CA GLU A 92 -22.28 -4.74 8.58
C GLU A 92 -21.82 -4.21 7.22
N VAL A 93 -21.85 -5.08 6.21
CA VAL A 93 -21.30 -4.81 4.85
C VAL A 93 -21.79 -3.51 4.23
N GLU A 94 -23.04 -3.09 4.50
CA GLU A 94 -23.60 -1.86 3.97
C GLU A 94 -22.87 -0.61 4.49
N THR A 95 -22.37 -0.64 5.74
CA THR A 95 -21.57 0.47 6.29
C THR A 95 -20.22 0.62 5.57
N VAL A 96 -19.63 -0.51 5.17
CA VAL A 96 -18.39 -0.54 4.38
C VAL A 96 -18.66 -0.04 2.95
N ARG A 97 -19.80 -0.43 2.35
CA ARG A 97 -20.23 0.08 1.04
C ARG A 97 -20.43 1.59 1.06
N ASP A 98 -21.12 2.11 2.07
CA ASP A 98 -21.34 3.54 2.25
C ASP A 98 -20.01 4.29 2.40
N ALA A 99 -19.06 3.72 3.13
CA ALA A 99 -17.71 4.26 3.24
C ALA A 99 -17.00 4.33 1.89
N VAL A 100 -17.01 3.26 1.09
CA VAL A 100 -16.42 3.27 -0.27
C VAL A 100 -17.03 4.37 -1.13
N VAL A 101 -18.35 4.57 -1.07
CA VAL A 101 -19.04 5.63 -1.84
C VAL A 101 -18.55 7.03 -1.46
N ASN A 102 -18.12 7.23 -0.22
CA ASN A 102 -17.68 8.54 0.30
C ASN A 102 -16.18 8.75 0.21
N LEU A 103 -15.37 7.69 0.28
CA LEU A 103 -13.93 7.76 0.12
C LEU A 103 -13.55 8.29 -1.25
N ARG A 104 -12.49 9.08 -1.29
CA ARG A 104 -11.89 9.58 -2.53
C ARG A 104 -10.42 9.23 -2.54
N PHE A 105 -9.83 9.22 -3.73
CA PHE A 105 -8.39 9.15 -4.04
C PHE A 105 -7.48 9.01 -2.81
N ASP A 106 -6.85 7.84 -2.69
CA ASP A 106 -5.74 7.61 -1.76
C ASP A 106 -6.15 7.60 -0.26
N GLU A 107 -7.44 7.61 0.09
CA GLU A 107 -7.92 7.70 1.49
C GLU A 107 -8.18 6.34 2.15
N HIS A 108 -8.19 5.27 1.36
CA HIS A 108 -8.80 4.00 1.74
C HIS A 108 -7.94 3.16 2.70
N ILE A 109 -6.60 3.23 2.61
CA ILE A 109 -5.70 2.60 3.59
C ILE A 109 -5.88 3.23 4.97
N SER A 110 -5.94 4.57 5.02
CA SER A 110 -6.22 5.28 6.28
C SER A 110 -7.56 4.89 6.86
N ALA A 111 -8.61 4.75 6.05
CA ALA A 111 -9.92 4.34 6.52
C ALA A 111 -9.90 2.91 7.09
N ALA A 112 -9.23 1.99 6.40
CA ALA A 112 -9.15 0.59 6.79
C ALA A 112 -8.39 0.38 8.12
N VAL A 113 -7.29 1.11 8.33
CA VAL A 113 -6.53 1.03 9.57
C VAL A 113 -7.29 1.65 10.75
N GLN A 114 -7.87 2.84 10.55
CA GLN A 114 -8.60 3.52 11.63
C GLN A 114 -9.90 2.79 12.03
N SER A 115 -10.54 2.08 11.09
CA SER A 115 -11.71 1.22 11.35
C SER A 115 -11.33 -0.20 11.81
N ARG A 116 -10.05 -0.52 11.94
CA ARG A 116 -9.52 -1.84 12.35
C ARG A 116 -9.90 -3.00 11.40
N ILE A 117 -10.15 -2.69 10.12
CA ILE A 117 -10.18 -3.69 9.05
C ILE A 117 -8.76 -4.22 8.83
N ILE A 118 -7.76 -3.32 8.84
CA ILE A 118 -6.34 -3.66 8.72
C ILE A 118 -5.62 -3.34 10.03
N ASP A 119 -4.65 -4.18 10.41
CA ASP A 119 -3.77 -3.94 11.57
C ASP A 119 -2.66 -2.92 11.26
N ILE A 120 -1.79 -3.25 10.30
CA ILE A 120 -0.66 -2.42 9.86
C ILE A 120 -0.62 -2.47 8.33
N ALA A 121 -0.42 -1.32 7.70
CA ALA A 121 -0.20 -1.21 6.27
C ALA A 121 1.27 -0.90 5.96
N PHE A 122 1.85 -1.69 5.05
CA PHE A 122 3.16 -1.47 4.46
C PHE A 122 2.99 -1.15 2.97
N ALA A 123 3.37 0.05 2.57
CA ALA A 123 3.24 0.51 1.19
C ALA A 123 4.60 0.55 0.49
N ILE A 124 4.75 -0.18 -0.61
CA ILE A 124 5.88 -0.07 -1.54
C ILE A 124 5.44 0.88 -2.66
N VAL A 125 5.95 2.10 -2.61
CA VAL A 125 5.53 3.18 -3.51
C VAL A 125 6.51 3.35 -4.67
N GLY A 126 6.01 3.25 -5.90
CA GLY A 126 6.79 3.45 -7.13
C GLY A 126 7.07 4.92 -7.43
N GLY A 127 6.10 5.78 -7.13
CA GLY A 127 6.12 7.22 -7.33
C GLY A 127 6.88 7.98 -6.23
N LEU A 128 6.60 9.28 -6.12
CA LEU A 128 7.25 10.16 -5.17
C LEU A 128 6.78 9.90 -3.73
N ILE A 129 7.73 9.54 -2.86
CA ILE A 129 7.52 9.49 -1.42
C ILE A 129 7.94 10.84 -0.85
N THR A 130 7.04 11.49 -0.12
CA THR A 130 7.31 12.80 0.49
C THR A 130 7.91 12.67 1.90
N ASN A 131 7.55 11.60 2.62
CA ASN A 131 8.02 11.31 3.97
C ASN A 131 8.44 9.84 4.07
N GLU A 132 9.65 9.52 3.61
CA GLU A 132 10.20 8.16 3.75
C GLU A 132 10.26 7.77 5.23
N TYR A 133 9.79 6.56 5.57
CA TYR A 133 9.85 6.08 6.95
C TYR A 133 11.31 5.93 7.42
N GLN A 134 11.60 6.47 8.61
CA GLN A 134 12.95 6.54 9.17
C GLN A 134 13.06 5.84 10.52
N SER A 135 14.31 5.54 10.93
CA SER A 135 14.59 5.00 12.27
C SER A 135 14.36 6.05 13.36
N ASN A 136 14.14 5.59 14.59
CA ASN A 136 13.99 6.44 15.77
C ASN A 136 15.20 7.38 15.95
N GLU A 137 16.42 6.88 15.69
CA GLU A 137 17.67 7.64 15.80
C GLU A 137 17.75 8.74 14.74
N GLN A 138 17.33 8.46 13.50
CA GLN A 138 17.31 9.47 12.45
C GLN A 138 16.25 10.54 12.76
N ASN A 139 15.06 10.14 13.20
CA ASN A 139 14.00 11.08 13.63
C ASN A 139 14.47 11.99 14.78
N ALA A 140 15.15 11.42 15.78
CA ALA A 140 15.71 12.19 16.89
C ALA A 140 16.77 13.19 16.43
N ALA A 141 17.71 12.73 15.58
CA ALA A 141 18.75 13.59 15.02
C ALA A 141 18.18 14.73 14.16
N GLU A 142 17.17 14.45 13.33
CA GLU A 142 16.49 15.46 12.51
C GLU A 142 15.69 16.47 13.34
N THR A 143 15.07 16.02 14.44
CA THR A 143 14.37 16.88 15.39
C THR A 143 15.35 17.87 16.04
N GLU A 144 16.46 17.37 16.57
CA GLU A 144 17.51 18.21 17.16
C GLU A 144 18.16 19.15 16.13
N TRP A 145 18.30 18.69 14.89
CA TRP A 145 18.81 19.52 13.80
C TRP A 145 17.82 20.63 13.42
N SER A 146 16.52 20.33 13.33
CA SER A 146 15.48 21.32 12.99
C SER A 146 15.47 22.48 13.98
N GLU A 147 15.54 22.20 15.29
CA GLU A 147 15.63 23.24 16.32
C GLU A 147 16.92 24.07 16.21
N ARG A 148 18.07 23.44 15.97
CA ARG A 148 19.34 24.16 15.76
C ARG A 148 19.31 25.01 14.48
N HIS A 149 18.73 24.50 13.40
CA HIS A 149 18.69 25.15 12.10
C HIS A 149 17.89 26.46 12.14
N LYS A 150 16.86 26.56 13.00
CA LYS A 150 16.13 27.81 13.26
C LYS A 150 17.03 28.94 13.77
N HIS A 151 18.09 28.61 14.51
CA HIS A 151 19.01 29.57 15.12
C HIS A 151 20.35 29.68 14.39
N THR A 152 20.73 28.67 13.62
CA THR A 152 21.93 28.64 12.79
C THR A 152 21.58 28.05 11.44
N PRO A 153 21.13 28.90 10.49
CA PRO A 153 21.02 28.50 9.10
C PRO A 153 22.38 27.97 8.62
N TRP A 154 22.40 27.07 7.64
CA TRP A 154 23.61 26.46 7.02
C TRP A 154 24.25 25.24 7.72
N VAL A 155 23.67 24.69 8.80
CA VAL A 155 24.12 23.38 9.33
C VAL A 155 23.59 22.25 8.43
N PRO A 156 24.44 21.32 7.93
CA PRO A 156 23.98 20.20 7.11
C PRO A 156 23.08 19.24 7.90
N LYS A 157 22.11 18.64 7.21
CA LYS A 157 21.19 17.66 7.80
C LYS A 157 21.99 16.44 8.32
N PRO A 158 21.73 15.96 9.55
CA PRO A 158 22.50 14.86 10.12
C PRO A 158 22.13 13.52 9.49
N LYS A 159 23.04 12.57 9.64
CA LYS A 159 22.79 11.15 9.36
C LYS A 159 23.11 10.35 10.61
N ALA A 160 22.11 9.70 11.19
CA ALA A 160 22.28 8.87 12.36
C ALA A 160 23.13 7.62 12.04
N PRO A 161 24.12 7.26 12.87
CA PRO A 161 24.82 5.99 12.74
C PRO A 161 23.95 4.83 13.29
N PRO A 162 24.20 3.59 12.86
CA PRO A 162 23.60 2.41 13.48
C PRO A 162 24.08 2.22 14.94
N PRO A 163 23.41 1.39 15.76
CA PRO A 163 22.25 0.56 15.43
C PRO A 163 20.97 1.39 15.21
N TYR A 164 20.08 0.87 14.37
CA TYR A 164 18.80 1.50 14.07
C TYR A 164 17.66 0.76 14.79
N THR A 165 16.75 1.53 15.38
CA THR A 165 15.50 1.04 15.96
C THR A 165 14.30 1.71 15.31
N TYR A 166 13.14 1.06 15.39
CA TYR A 166 11.90 1.48 14.73
C TYR A 166 10.72 1.34 15.68
N SER A 167 9.72 2.21 15.49
CA SER A 167 8.46 2.22 16.26
C SER A 167 7.28 2.27 15.31
N ILE A 168 6.26 1.44 15.50
CA ILE A 168 5.05 1.52 14.67
C ILE A 168 4.42 2.91 14.83
N PRO A 169 4.19 3.67 13.74
CA PRO A 169 3.56 4.99 13.82
C PRO A 169 2.14 4.88 14.37
N LYS A 170 1.61 5.97 14.92
CA LYS A 170 0.27 5.99 15.52
C LYS A 170 -0.80 5.64 14.48
N GLU A 171 -0.61 6.11 13.25
CA GLU A 171 -1.44 5.87 12.09
C GLU A 171 -1.33 4.43 11.58
N ARG A 172 -0.31 3.67 12.02
CA ARG A 172 0.01 2.28 11.63
C ARG A 172 0.13 2.05 10.12
N ILE A 173 0.48 3.10 9.39
CA ILE A 173 0.78 3.07 7.96
C ILE A 173 2.26 3.39 7.79
N ILE A 174 2.97 2.58 7.03
CA ILE A 174 4.41 2.68 6.81
C ILE A 174 4.67 2.71 5.30
N GLU A 175 5.00 3.90 4.79
CA GLU A 175 5.55 4.05 3.44
C GLU A 175 7.02 3.65 3.46
N LEU A 176 7.34 2.53 2.78
CA LEU A 176 8.67 1.98 2.80
C LEU A 176 9.63 2.87 2.01
N PRO A 177 10.82 3.17 2.54
CA PRO A 177 11.78 4.05 1.90
C PRO A 177 12.22 3.47 0.56
N ARG A 178 12.55 4.36 -0.38
CA ARG A 178 13.07 3.94 -1.68
C ARG A 178 14.38 3.20 -1.52
N GLN A 179 14.53 2.16 -2.31
CA GLN A 179 15.78 1.42 -2.31
C GLN A 179 16.89 2.23 -2.96
N LYS A 180 18.06 2.17 -2.34
CA LYS A 180 19.27 2.71 -2.95
C LYS A 180 19.66 1.83 -4.12
N VAL A 181 19.64 2.45 -5.28
CA VAL A 181 19.92 1.88 -6.59
C VAL A 181 21.08 2.66 -7.20
N SER A 182 21.65 2.13 -8.28
CA SER A 182 22.69 2.86 -9.02
C SER A 182 22.15 4.21 -9.50
N SER A 183 23.03 5.19 -9.74
CA SER A 183 22.60 6.53 -10.16
C SER A 183 21.89 6.55 -11.52
N SER A 184 22.12 5.56 -12.39
CA SER A 184 21.39 5.40 -13.66
C SER A 184 19.98 4.82 -13.46
N ASP A 185 19.73 4.20 -12.32
CA ASP A 185 18.51 3.46 -12.02
C ASP A 185 17.66 4.17 -10.96
N GLN A 186 17.73 5.49 -10.84
CA GLN A 186 16.93 6.26 -9.87
C GLN A 186 15.42 6.01 -9.99
N PRO A 187 14.59 6.28 -8.97
CA PRO A 187 13.15 5.95 -8.95
C PRO A 187 12.33 6.37 -10.18
N ARG A 188 12.68 7.48 -10.83
CA ARG A 188 12.01 7.95 -12.06
C ARG A 188 12.49 7.26 -13.33
N SER A 189 13.62 6.57 -13.27
CA SER A 189 14.24 5.86 -14.39
C SER A 189 13.42 4.63 -14.79
N LYS A 190 13.66 4.17 -16.01
CA LYS A 190 13.13 2.88 -16.46
C LYS A 190 13.74 1.72 -15.67
N GLY A 191 15.04 1.77 -15.36
CA GLY A 191 15.74 0.70 -14.63
C GLY A 191 15.24 0.47 -13.21
N TYR A 192 14.72 1.51 -12.55
CA TYR A 192 14.01 1.33 -11.27
C TYR A 192 12.66 0.64 -11.45
N ALA A 193 11.85 1.14 -12.40
CA ALA A 193 10.53 0.58 -12.67
C ALA A 193 10.62 -0.91 -13.06
N ASP A 194 11.63 -1.29 -13.84
CA ASP A 194 11.88 -2.67 -14.25
C ASP A 194 12.12 -3.64 -13.07
N GLN A 195 12.46 -3.13 -11.87
CA GLN A 195 12.73 -3.95 -10.67
C GLN A 195 11.49 -4.29 -9.84
N ALA A 196 10.32 -3.75 -10.16
CA ALA A 196 9.10 -3.80 -9.34
C ALA A 196 8.80 -5.18 -8.70
N LEU A 197 8.92 -6.26 -9.48
CA LEU A 197 8.70 -7.64 -8.99
C LEU A 197 9.98 -8.48 -8.89
N GLU A 198 11.15 -7.89 -9.07
CA GLU A 198 12.41 -8.61 -8.95
C GLU A 198 12.64 -9.06 -7.51
N SER A 199 13.08 -10.30 -7.33
CA SER A 199 13.20 -10.92 -6.02
C SER A 199 14.15 -10.18 -5.08
N ASP A 200 15.27 -9.66 -5.58
CA ASP A 200 16.21 -8.89 -4.76
C ASP A 200 15.65 -7.54 -4.33
N PHE A 201 14.77 -6.95 -5.15
CA PHE A 201 14.09 -5.71 -4.82
C PHE A 201 13.05 -5.96 -3.72
N LEU A 202 12.13 -6.90 -3.92
CA LEU A 202 11.13 -7.23 -2.91
C LEU A 202 11.75 -7.74 -1.61
N ARG A 203 12.81 -8.57 -1.66
CA ARG A 203 13.51 -9.08 -0.48
C ARG A 203 14.00 -7.97 0.45
N ARG A 204 14.63 -6.93 -0.09
CA ARG A 204 15.12 -5.79 0.69
C ARG A 204 13.98 -5.04 1.41
N HIS A 205 12.80 -4.94 0.79
CA HIS A 205 11.63 -4.39 1.46
C HIS A 205 11.13 -5.30 2.58
N LEU A 206 11.06 -6.61 2.35
CA LEU A 206 10.66 -7.58 3.38
C LEU A 206 11.62 -7.61 4.57
N GLU A 207 12.94 -7.57 4.33
CA GLU A 207 13.96 -7.45 5.37
C GLU A 207 13.80 -6.17 6.19
N PHE A 208 13.39 -5.07 5.55
CA PHE A 208 13.12 -3.82 6.25
C PHE A 208 11.84 -3.89 7.09
N ILE A 209 10.76 -4.49 6.57
CA ILE A 209 9.54 -4.76 7.35
C ILE A 209 9.86 -5.61 8.59
N GLU A 210 10.69 -6.65 8.41
CA GLU A 210 11.13 -7.51 9.52
C GLU A 210 11.92 -6.72 10.57
N ALA A 211 12.85 -5.86 10.16
CA ALA A 211 13.60 -4.99 11.07
C ALA A 211 12.68 -4.05 11.86
N ILE A 212 11.64 -3.50 11.22
CA ILE A 212 10.65 -2.63 11.87
C ILE A 212 9.87 -3.40 12.92
N THR A 213 9.29 -4.53 12.52
CA THR A 213 8.40 -5.33 13.36
C THR A 213 9.15 -5.93 14.55
N GLN A 214 10.35 -6.47 14.34
CA GLN A 214 11.22 -6.94 15.43
C GLN A 214 11.59 -5.83 16.41
N SER A 215 12.02 -4.66 15.91
CA SER A 215 12.38 -3.54 16.78
C SER A 215 11.21 -3.01 17.59
N ALA A 216 10.00 -3.06 17.04
CA ALA A 216 8.78 -2.62 17.71
C ALA A 216 8.13 -3.69 18.60
N GLY A 217 8.66 -4.93 18.59
CA GLY A 217 8.12 -6.04 19.38
C GLY A 217 6.72 -6.49 18.95
N VAL A 218 6.40 -6.36 17.65
CA VAL A 218 5.14 -6.85 17.06
C VAL A 218 5.42 -8.01 16.11
N PRO A 219 4.44 -8.88 15.79
CA PRO A 219 4.66 -9.98 14.84
C PRO A 219 5.21 -9.49 13.49
N GLY A 220 5.85 -10.34 12.70
CA GLY A 220 6.28 -10.06 11.32
C GLY A 220 5.14 -10.09 10.29
N LEU A 221 5.38 -9.68 9.04
CA LEU A 221 4.35 -9.70 7.98
C LEU A 221 3.74 -11.11 7.79
N PHE A 222 4.56 -12.15 7.81
CA PHE A 222 4.14 -13.54 7.63
C PHE A 222 3.74 -14.25 8.92
N GLU A 223 3.74 -13.55 10.06
CA GLU A 223 3.31 -14.08 11.35
C GLU A 223 1.86 -13.70 11.69
N ALA A 224 1.21 -12.94 10.81
CA ALA A 224 -0.21 -12.61 10.85
C ALA A 224 -0.82 -12.89 9.47
N PRO A 225 -2.16 -13.03 9.38
CA PRO A 225 -2.84 -12.98 8.09
C PRO A 225 -2.47 -11.69 7.36
N PHE A 226 -2.27 -11.73 6.04
CA PHE A 226 -2.02 -10.52 5.28
C PHE A 226 -2.69 -10.52 3.92
N ILE A 227 -3.03 -9.33 3.46
CA ILE A 227 -3.59 -9.01 2.15
C ILE A 227 -2.45 -8.52 1.28
N LEU A 228 -2.34 -9.10 0.08
CA LEU A 228 -1.48 -8.56 -0.98
C LEU A 228 -2.35 -7.70 -1.89
N ASP A 229 -2.13 -6.40 -1.86
CA ASP A 229 -2.84 -5.44 -2.68
C ASP A 229 -1.90 -4.90 -3.78
N ILE A 230 -2.43 -4.76 -4.99
CA ILE A 230 -1.64 -4.43 -6.17
C ILE A 230 -2.43 -3.43 -7.01
N ASP A 231 -1.96 -2.19 -7.10
CA ASP A 231 -2.36 -1.28 -8.16
C ASP A 231 -1.59 -1.62 -9.44
N LEU A 232 -2.30 -1.72 -10.57
CA LEU A 232 -1.67 -1.97 -11.85
C LEU A 232 -0.81 -0.80 -12.33
N ASP A 233 -1.07 0.41 -11.87
CA ASP A 233 -0.26 1.57 -12.23
C ASP A 233 1.17 1.54 -11.63
N TYR A 234 1.40 0.66 -10.64
CA TYR A 234 2.74 0.33 -10.12
C TYR A 234 3.65 -0.20 -11.23
N PHE A 235 3.09 -0.88 -12.23
CA PHE A 235 3.82 -1.45 -13.35
C PHE A 235 3.97 -0.46 -14.50
N ASN A 236 5.06 0.31 -14.50
CA ASN A 236 5.29 1.31 -15.55
C ASN A 236 5.98 0.75 -16.81
N THR A 237 6.42 -0.51 -16.80
CA THR A 237 7.08 -1.16 -17.95
C THR A 237 6.65 -2.62 -18.10
N ARG A 238 6.84 -3.22 -19.27
CA ARG A 238 6.60 -4.67 -19.46
C ARG A 238 7.49 -5.52 -18.54
N GLN A 239 8.75 -5.12 -18.37
CA GLN A 239 9.70 -5.80 -17.49
C GLN A 239 9.26 -5.74 -16.02
N SER A 240 8.61 -4.65 -15.59
CA SER A 240 8.17 -4.49 -14.20
C SER A 240 7.18 -5.58 -13.75
N ILE A 241 6.34 -6.09 -14.66
CA ILE A 241 5.44 -7.22 -14.39
C ILE A 241 5.96 -8.57 -14.90
N GLN A 242 7.06 -8.56 -15.67
CA GLN A 242 7.71 -9.76 -16.21
C GLN A 242 9.17 -9.82 -15.73
N PRO A 243 9.41 -9.91 -14.42
CA PRO A 243 10.76 -9.91 -13.86
C PRO A 243 11.55 -11.14 -14.30
N ALA A 244 12.88 -11.03 -14.32
CA ALA A 244 13.78 -12.15 -14.55
C ALA A 244 13.72 -13.16 -13.40
N ASN A 245 13.54 -12.71 -12.16
CA ASN A 245 13.35 -13.57 -10.99
C ASN A 245 12.15 -13.15 -10.12
N HIS A 246 11.07 -13.93 -10.16
CA HIS A 246 9.81 -13.69 -9.42
C HIS A 246 9.62 -14.57 -8.17
N ASP A 247 10.64 -15.29 -7.68
CA ASP A 247 10.50 -16.23 -6.56
C ASP A 247 9.87 -15.60 -5.30
N ILE A 248 10.32 -14.40 -4.92
CA ILE A 248 9.76 -13.68 -3.76
C ILE A 248 8.34 -13.21 -4.02
N PHE A 249 8.04 -12.73 -5.23
CA PHE A 249 6.68 -12.34 -5.57
C PHE A 249 5.70 -13.53 -5.52
N HIS A 250 6.12 -14.69 -6.03
CA HIS A 250 5.34 -15.93 -5.94
C HIS A 250 5.17 -16.41 -4.49
N GLU A 251 6.16 -16.21 -3.61
CA GLU A 251 6.02 -16.48 -2.19
C GLU A 251 4.97 -15.56 -1.53
N LEU A 252 4.95 -14.27 -1.87
CA LEU A 252 3.91 -13.33 -1.41
C LEU A 252 2.52 -13.80 -1.84
N ILE A 253 2.33 -14.15 -3.12
CA ILE A 253 1.08 -14.70 -3.65
C ILE A 253 0.62 -15.93 -2.86
N ARG A 254 1.55 -16.88 -2.60
CA ARG A 254 1.22 -18.13 -1.91
C ARG A 254 0.75 -17.86 -0.48
N ARG A 255 1.40 -16.94 0.23
CA ARG A 255 1.15 -16.67 1.65
C ARG A 255 0.02 -15.69 1.94
N ALA A 256 -0.35 -14.81 1.00
CA ALA A 256 -1.43 -13.83 1.22
C ALA A 256 -2.77 -14.54 1.46
N GLU A 257 -3.67 -14.02 2.29
CA GLU A 257 -5.02 -14.58 2.45
C GLU A 257 -5.86 -14.35 1.19
N ILE A 258 -5.83 -13.11 0.71
CA ILE A 258 -6.49 -12.67 -0.52
C ILE A 258 -5.54 -11.78 -1.33
N ILE A 259 -5.86 -11.62 -2.61
CA ILE A 259 -5.17 -10.68 -3.50
C ILE A 259 -6.19 -9.68 -4.03
N THR A 260 -5.88 -8.39 -3.94
CA THR A 260 -6.70 -7.31 -4.52
C THR A 260 -5.94 -6.63 -5.66
N ILE A 261 -6.66 -6.30 -6.73
CA ILE A 261 -6.11 -5.72 -7.96
C ILE A 261 -6.90 -4.47 -8.34
N ALA A 262 -6.29 -3.29 -8.20
CA ALA A 262 -6.84 -2.03 -8.68
C ALA A 262 -6.41 -1.81 -10.14
N ARG A 263 -7.37 -1.68 -11.06
CA ARG A 263 -7.07 -1.61 -12.50
C ARG A 263 -6.64 -0.23 -12.96
N GLU A 264 -7.19 0.82 -12.35
CA GLU A 264 -6.92 2.24 -12.59
C GLU A 264 -6.47 2.58 -14.03
N PRO A 265 -7.30 2.30 -15.06
CA PRO A 265 -6.87 2.30 -16.46
C PRO A 265 -6.29 3.64 -16.92
N LYS A 266 -6.77 4.74 -16.34
CA LYS A 266 -6.24 6.08 -16.59
C LYS A 266 -4.83 6.24 -16.03
N CYS A 267 -4.59 5.83 -14.78
CA CYS A 267 -3.29 5.91 -14.11
C CYS A 267 -2.26 5.04 -14.85
N VAL A 268 -2.62 3.80 -15.22
CA VAL A 268 -1.78 2.92 -16.08
C VAL A 268 -1.37 3.61 -17.38
N THR A 269 -2.29 4.34 -18.02
CA THR A 269 -2.00 5.06 -19.26
C THR A 269 -1.09 6.26 -19.03
N ASP A 270 -1.33 7.03 -17.97
CA ASP A 270 -0.64 8.28 -17.69
C ASP A 270 0.78 8.06 -17.10
N LEU A 271 1.02 6.93 -16.43
CA LEU A 271 2.25 6.66 -15.66
C LEU A 271 3.25 5.71 -16.34
N GLN A 272 2.84 4.97 -17.37
CA GLN A 272 3.75 4.09 -18.09
C GLN A 272 4.93 4.82 -18.73
N LYS A 273 6.07 4.14 -18.87
CA LYS A 273 7.24 4.71 -19.55
C LYS A 273 7.00 4.84 -21.06
N PRO A 274 7.65 5.81 -21.73
CA PRO A 274 7.48 6.02 -23.15
C PRO A 274 7.72 4.75 -23.97
N GLY A 275 6.73 4.35 -24.77
CA GLY A 275 6.83 3.24 -25.72
C GLY A 275 6.33 1.88 -25.22
N GLU A 276 5.98 1.73 -23.93
CA GLU A 276 5.58 0.44 -23.34
C GLU A 276 4.21 -0.08 -23.84
N LYS A 277 3.28 0.85 -24.13
CA LYS A 277 1.91 0.57 -24.60
C LYS A 277 1.19 -0.40 -23.67
N LEU A 278 1.22 -0.11 -22.37
CA LEU A 278 0.54 -0.89 -21.35
C LEU A 278 -0.95 -0.55 -21.34
N SER A 279 -1.78 -1.53 -21.02
CA SER A 279 -3.19 -1.34 -20.66
C SER A 279 -3.48 -2.13 -19.39
N SER A 280 -4.51 -1.71 -18.64
CA SER A 280 -4.91 -2.41 -17.42
C SER A 280 -5.37 -3.84 -17.71
N GLU A 281 -6.03 -4.09 -18.85
CA GLU A 281 -6.40 -5.45 -19.27
C GLU A 281 -5.18 -6.37 -19.45
N TRP A 282 -4.11 -5.86 -20.07
CA TRP A 282 -2.90 -6.65 -20.28
C TRP A 282 -2.15 -6.90 -18.97
N LEU A 283 -2.03 -5.88 -18.13
CA LEU A 283 -1.38 -6.00 -16.82
C LEU A 283 -2.16 -6.94 -15.89
N GLU A 284 -3.48 -6.85 -15.85
CA GLU A 284 -4.34 -7.77 -15.11
C GLU A 284 -4.13 -9.22 -15.57
N ALA A 285 -4.09 -9.45 -16.88
CA ALA A 285 -3.87 -10.78 -17.43
C ALA A 285 -2.49 -11.35 -17.07
N GLU A 286 -1.42 -10.56 -17.14
CA GLU A 286 -0.08 -10.97 -16.71
C GLU A 286 -0.02 -11.23 -15.20
N LEU A 287 -0.67 -10.39 -14.39
CA LEU A 287 -0.72 -10.57 -12.94
C LEU A 287 -1.44 -11.88 -12.57
N LYS A 288 -2.59 -12.15 -13.20
CA LYS A 288 -3.33 -13.41 -13.03
C LYS A 288 -2.55 -14.62 -13.51
N ARG A 289 -1.69 -14.48 -14.53
CA ARG A 289 -0.73 -15.52 -14.93
C ARG A 289 0.26 -15.81 -13.80
N HIS A 290 0.87 -14.79 -13.18
CA HIS A 290 1.76 -14.97 -12.02
C HIS A 290 1.04 -15.66 -10.86
N ILE A 291 -0.20 -15.26 -10.55
CA ILE A 291 -1.01 -15.88 -9.50
C ILE A 291 -1.24 -17.37 -9.79
N SER A 292 -1.64 -17.69 -11.02
CA SER A 292 -1.88 -19.07 -11.45
C SER A 292 -0.61 -19.92 -11.37
N GLU A 293 0.54 -19.40 -11.83
CA GLU A 293 1.82 -20.10 -11.82
C GLU A 293 2.31 -20.37 -10.39
N ALA A 294 2.28 -19.35 -9.53
CA ALA A 294 2.71 -19.46 -8.15
C ALA A 294 1.93 -20.52 -7.35
N LEU A 295 0.63 -20.68 -7.67
CA LEU A 295 -0.27 -21.60 -6.97
C LEU A 295 -0.36 -22.99 -7.62
N SER A 296 -0.04 -23.09 -8.92
CA SER A 296 -0.01 -24.37 -9.66
C SER A 296 1.29 -25.14 -9.44
N ALA A 297 2.38 -24.45 -9.11
CA ALA A 297 3.62 -25.09 -8.71
C ALA A 297 3.39 -25.87 -7.40
N LEU A 298 3.51 -27.19 -7.44
CA LEU A 298 3.51 -28.01 -6.22
C LEU A 298 4.54 -27.42 -5.25
N PRO A 299 4.21 -27.22 -3.96
CA PRO A 299 5.17 -26.73 -3.01
C PRO A 299 6.37 -27.67 -3.03
N ILE A 300 7.55 -27.15 -3.38
CA ILE A 300 8.80 -27.85 -3.17
C ILE A 300 8.85 -28.11 -1.67
N LYS A 301 8.64 -29.38 -1.27
CA LYS A 301 8.84 -29.80 0.11
C LYS A 301 10.27 -29.41 0.47
N SER A 302 10.44 -28.41 1.34
CA SER A 302 11.73 -28.13 1.96
C SER A 302 12.15 -29.37 2.74
N LEU A 303 13.36 -29.84 2.44
CA LEU A 303 14.08 -30.89 3.17
C LEU A 303 14.38 -30.46 4.61
#